data_AF-A0A377V253-F1
#
_entry.id   AF-A0A377V253-F1
#
_cell.length_a   1.000
_cell.length_b   1.000
_cell.length_c   1.000
_cell.angle_alpha   90.00
_cell.angle_beta   90.00
_cell.angle_gamma   90.00
#
_symmetry.space_group_name_H-M   'P 1'
#
loop_
_entity.id
_entity.type
_entity.pdbx_description
1 polymer ?
#
loop_
_entity_poly.entity_id
_entity_poly.type
_entity_poly.pdbx_seq_one_letter_code
_entity_poly.pdbx_strand_id
1 'polypeptide(L)'
;MIVSAPSDYREAARRRLPRFLFDYIDGGAVAENTMNANAAELASVALRQRVLCGAGEPTLATTILDAPWAMPVALGPVGATGMYARRGESPGGPRRLPRRDPVHLIHRVGLLD
;
A
#
# COMPACT_ATOMS: atom_id res chain seq x y z
N MET A 1 -15.45 -13.02 8.56
CA MET A 1 -15.03 -12.70 7.19
C MET A 1 -13.55 -12.98 7.11
N ILE A 2 -13.15 -13.91 6.23
CA ILE A 2 -11.74 -14.13 5.91
C ILE A 2 -11.37 -13.01 4.94
N VAL A 3 -10.38 -12.20 5.29
CA VAL A 3 -9.83 -11.20 4.36
C VAL A 3 -8.97 -11.96 3.35
N SER A 4 -9.31 -11.81 2.08
CA SER A 4 -8.65 -12.49 0.96
C SER A 4 -8.16 -11.52 -0.12
N ALA A 5 -8.72 -10.31 -0.17
CA ALA A 5 -8.34 -9.27 -1.12
C ALA A 5 -8.34 -7.87 -0.49
N PRO A 6 -7.61 -6.90 -1.06
CA PRO A 6 -7.64 -5.50 -0.62
C PRO A 6 -9.05 -4.89 -0.59
N SER A 7 -9.95 -5.34 -1.49
CA SER A 7 -11.36 -4.92 -1.52
C SER A 7 -12.11 -5.26 -0.23
N ASP A 8 -11.73 -6.33 0.48
CA ASP A 8 -12.36 -6.70 1.75
C ASP A 8 -12.05 -5.66 2.84
N TYR A 9 -10.83 -5.08 2.82
CA TYR A 9 -10.46 -3.99 3.71
C TYR A 9 -11.20 -2.69 3.35
N ARG A 10 -11.35 -2.38 2.06
CA ARG A 10 -12.17 -1.24 1.60
C ARG A 10 -13.59 -1.35 2.12
N GLU A 11 -14.22 -2.51 1.98
CA GLU A 11 -15.57 -2.76 2.49
C GLU A 11 -15.66 -2.69 4.02
N ALA A 12 -14.66 -3.21 4.74
CA ALA A 12 -14.59 -3.07 6.18
C ALA A 12 -14.45 -1.60 6.61
N ALA A 13 -13.68 -0.80 5.89
CA ALA A 13 -13.54 0.64 6.13
C ALA A 13 -14.86 1.38 5.87
N ARG A 14 -15.53 1.11 4.75
CA ARG A 14 -16.83 1.69 4.39
C ARG A 14 -17.90 1.48 5.46
N ARG A 15 -17.90 0.32 6.13
CA ARG A 15 -18.84 -0.02 7.20
C ARG A 15 -18.50 0.61 8.56
N ARG A 16 -17.24 0.99 8.79
CA ARG A 16 -16.74 1.45 10.10
C ARG A 16 -16.55 2.96 10.19
N LEU A 17 -16.17 3.60 9.09
CA LEU A 17 -15.86 5.03 9.06
C LEU A 17 -17.14 5.86 8.90
N PRO A 18 -17.20 7.05 9.54
CA PRO A 18 -18.14 8.08 9.14
C PRO A 18 -18.05 8.36 7.64
N ARG A 19 -19.19 8.61 6.99
CA ARG A 19 -19.28 8.72 5.53
C ARG A 19 -18.26 9.70 4.93
N PHE A 20 -18.13 10.88 5.51
CA PHE A 20 -17.21 11.91 5.00
C PHE A 20 -15.73 11.48 5.05
N LEU A 21 -15.32 10.68 6.05
CA LEU A 21 -13.96 10.17 6.13
C LEU A 21 -13.72 9.06 5.10
N PHE A 22 -14.73 8.21 4.86
CA PHE A 22 -14.64 7.22 3.81
C PHE A 22 -14.54 7.86 2.44
N ASP A 23 -15.40 8.84 2.13
CA ASP A 23 -15.36 9.55 0.84
C ASP A 23 -14.02 10.29 0.63
N TYR A 24 -13.41 10.81 1.70
CA TYR A 24 -12.11 11.49 1.61
C TYR A 24 -10.94 10.55 1.27
N ILE A 25 -10.92 9.32 1.79
CA ILE A 25 -9.83 8.36 1.50
C ILE A 25 -10.07 7.55 0.21
N ASP A 26 -11.34 7.29 -0.11
CA ASP A 26 -11.73 6.42 -1.23
C ASP A 26 -11.93 7.19 -2.54
N GLY A 27 -12.20 8.49 -2.46
CA GLY A 27 -12.54 9.34 -3.59
C GLY A 27 -11.33 9.87 -4.39
N GLY A 28 -11.60 10.22 -5.64
CA GLY A 28 -10.65 10.85 -6.56
C GLY A 28 -11.00 12.30 -6.89
N ALA A 29 -10.25 12.90 -7.81
CA ALA A 29 -10.51 14.27 -8.25
C ALA A 29 -11.73 14.35 -9.20
N VAL A 30 -12.70 15.20 -8.87
CA VAL A 30 -13.86 15.57 -9.71
C VAL A 30 -14.60 14.33 -10.24
N ALA A 31 -14.49 14.02 -11.53
CA ALA A 31 -15.18 12.89 -12.17
C ALA A 31 -14.45 11.55 -11.95
N GLU A 32 -13.32 11.55 -11.25
CA GLU A 32 -12.57 10.36 -10.86
C GLU A 32 -11.99 9.54 -12.02
N ASN A 33 -12.00 10.12 -13.24
CA ASN A 33 -11.55 9.44 -14.46
C ASN A 33 -10.14 8.85 -14.32
N THR A 34 -9.18 9.63 -13.81
CA THR A 34 -7.79 9.17 -13.63
C THR A 34 -7.68 8.04 -12.59
N MET A 35 -8.45 8.13 -11.50
CA MET A 35 -8.46 7.09 -10.46
C MET A 35 -8.97 5.77 -11.03
N ASN A 36 -10.07 5.81 -11.78
CA ASN A 36 -10.65 4.64 -12.44
C ASN A 36 -9.72 4.09 -13.54
N ALA A 37 -9.08 4.96 -14.31
CA ALA A 37 -8.13 4.57 -15.36
C ALA A 37 -6.92 3.80 -14.80
N ASN A 38 -6.35 4.23 -13.67
CA ASN A 38 -5.20 3.54 -13.04
C ASN A 38 -5.48 2.06 -12.79
N ALA A 39 -6.67 1.74 -12.25
CA ALA A 39 -7.06 0.36 -11.96
C ALA A 39 -7.37 -0.42 -13.25
N ALA A 40 -8.09 0.19 -14.19
CA ALA A 40 -8.46 -0.44 -15.45
C ALA A 40 -7.23 -0.76 -16.32
N GLU A 41 -6.27 0.16 -16.39
CA GLU A 41 -5.05 -0.01 -17.16
C GLU A 41 -4.17 -1.11 -16.58
N LEU A 42 -3.98 -1.16 -15.25
CA LEU A 42 -3.23 -2.24 -14.63
C LEU A 42 -3.89 -3.61 -14.85
N ALA A 43 -5.22 -3.68 -14.77
CA ALA A 43 -5.98 -4.91 -15.04
C ALA A 43 -5.88 -5.37 -16.50
N SER A 44 -5.58 -4.46 -17.43
CA SER A 44 -5.42 -4.79 -18.85
C SER A 44 -4.08 -5.49 -19.17
N VAL A 45 -3.10 -5.44 -18.25
CA VAL A 45 -1.78 -6.04 -18.45
C VAL A 45 -1.86 -7.56 -18.26
N ALA A 46 -1.72 -8.30 -19.36
CA ALA A 46 -1.68 -9.76 -19.32
C ALA A 46 -0.28 -10.30 -19.00
N LEU A 47 -0.21 -11.27 -18.09
CA LEU A 47 1.03 -12.01 -17.82
C LEU A 47 1.20 -13.17 -18.81
N ARG A 48 2.34 -13.21 -19.51
CA ARG A 48 2.71 -14.37 -20.32
C ARG A 48 3.29 -15.46 -19.42
N GLN A 49 2.47 -16.45 -19.06
CA GLN A 49 2.93 -17.59 -18.28
C GLN A 49 4.05 -18.33 -19.01
N ARG A 50 5.13 -18.65 -18.29
CA ARG A 50 6.22 -19.51 -18.76
C ARG A 50 6.15 -20.84 -18.02
N VAL A 51 6.08 -21.94 -18.76
CA VAL A 51 5.96 -23.30 -18.21
C VAL A 51 7.29 -24.06 -18.35
N LEU A 52 7.47 -25.11 -17.55
CA LEU A 52 8.66 -25.98 -17.56
C LEU A 52 10.00 -25.24 -17.37
N CYS A 53 9.99 -24.13 -16.61
CA CYS A 53 11.17 -23.28 -16.42
C CYS A 53 12.00 -23.59 -15.16
N GLY A 54 11.69 -24.64 -14.40
CA GLY A 54 12.44 -24.98 -13.19
C GLY A 54 12.40 -23.87 -12.14
N ALA A 55 11.21 -23.41 -11.75
CA ALA A 55 11.02 -22.17 -10.98
C ALA A 55 11.58 -22.16 -9.54
N GLY A 56 12.18 -23.25 -9.06
CA GLY A 56 12.76 -23.35 -7.71
C GLY A 56 11.78 -22.90 -6.62
N GLU A 57 12.32 -22.33 -5.54
CA GLU A 57 11.54 -21.58 -4.54
C GLU A 57 11.52 -20.09 -4.93
N PRO A 58 10.35 -19.51 -5.26
CA PRO A 58 10.24 -18.09 -5.59
C PRO A 58 10.63 -17.22 -4.39
N THR A 59 11.44 -16.19 -4.63
CA THR A 59 11.77 -15.15 -3.64
C THR A 59 11.28 -13.79 -4.10
N LEU A 60 10.77 -12.99 -3.16
CA LEU A 60 10.43 -11.58 -3.39
C LEU A 60 11.58 -10.65 -2.96
N ALA A 61 12.63 -11.18 -2.33
CA ALA A 61 13.74 -10.38 -1.85
C ALA A 61 14.42 -9.64 -3.02
N THR A 62 14.73 -8.36 -2.80
CA THR A 62 15.31 -7.51 -3.83
C THR A 62 16.21 -6.43 -3.22
N THR A 63 16.86 -5.65 -4.07
CA THR A 63 17.63 -4.47 -3.66
C THR A 63 17.00 -3.24 -4.29
N ILE A 64 16.61 -2.26 -3.48
CA ILE A 64 16.05 -0.98 -3.93
C ILE A 64 16.84 0.13 -3.23
N LEU A 65 17.38 1.08 -4.01
CA LEU A 65 18.22 2.17 -3.53
C LEU A 65 19.41 1.66 -2.67
N ASP A 66 20.13 0.66 -3.20
CA ASP A 66 21.28 0.01 -2.57
C ASP A 66 21.02 -0.62 -1.19
N ALA A 67 19.74 -0.77 -0.81
CA ALA A 67 19.32 -1.41 0.42
C ALA A 67 18.63 -2.76 0.14
N PRO A 68 18.82 -3.78 0.99
CA PRO A 68 18.08 -5.04 0.88
C PRO A 68 16.62 -4.88 1.35
N TRP A 69 15.68 -5.43 0.59
CA TRP A 69 14.24 -5.42 0.85
C TRP A 69 13.70 -6.86 0.81
N ALA A 70 12.77 -7.19 1.71
CA ALA A 70 12.13 -8.51 1.72
C ALA A 70 11.14 -8.72 0.57
N MET A 71 10.60 -7.63 0.01
CA MET A 71 9.69 -7.63 -1.15
C MET A 71 9.74 -6.27 -1.88
N PRO A 72 9.43 -6.19 -3.19
CA PRO A 72 9.45 -4.94 -3.96
C PRO A 72 8.18 -4.10 -3.75
N VAL A 73 7.77 -3.89 -2.49
CA VAL A 73 6.54 -3.16 -2.14
C VAL A 73 6.82 -2.22 -0.98
N ALA A 74 6.36 -0.97 -1.11
CA ALA A 74 6.43 0.06 -0.08
C ALA A 74 5.03 0.58 0.24
N LEU A 75 4.87 1.16 1.44
CA LEU A 75 3.73 2.02 1.71
C LEU A 75 3.97 3.39 1.08
N GLY A 76 3.05 3.83 0.23
CA GLY A 76 3.02 5.22 -0.23
C GLY A 76 2.73 6.18 0.93
N PRO A 77 3.09 7.47 0.79
CA PRO A 77 2.79 8.46 1.81
C PRO A 77 1.29 8.72 1.81
N VAL A 78 0.66 8.67 2.98
CA VAL A 78 -0.77 8.96 3.16
C VAL A 78 -0.91 9.94 4.31
N GLY A 79 -1.57 11.07 4.06
CA GLY A 79 -1.82 12.08 5.09
C GLY A 79 -3.03 11.74 5.96
N ALA A 80 -3.07 12.34 7.16
CA ALA A 80 -4.21 12.31 8.07
C ALA A 80 -4.65 10.89 8.48
N THR A 81 -3.75 9.91 8.52
CA THR A 81 -4.14 8.52 8.79
C THR A 81 -4.64 8.31 10.22
N GLY A 82 -4.32 9.24 11.13
CA GLY A 82 -4.90 9.32 12.47
C GLY A 82 -6.42 9.54 12.50
N MET A 83 -7.01 10.06 11.41
CA MET A 83 -8.46 10.23 11.29
C MET A 83 -9.19 8.91 11.05
N TYR A 84 -8.53 7.90 10.47
CA TYR A 84 -9.17 6.61 10.13
C TYR A 84 -8.96 5.54 11.20
N ALA A 85 -7.84 5.60 11.92
CA ALA A 85 -7.52 4.66 12.98
C ALA A 85 -6.62 5.29 14.04
N ARG A 86 -6.81 4.86 15.30
CA ARG A 86 -5.95 5.26 16.41
C ARG A 86 -4.49 4.90 16.08
N ARG A 87 -3.58 5.89 16.15
CA ARG A 87 -2.16 5.76 15.80
C ARG A 87 -1.88 5.46 14.32
N GLY A 88 -2.76 5.87 13.39
CA GLY A 88 -2.57 5.62 11.95
C GLY A 88 -1.25 6.17 11.37
N GLU A 89 -0.75 7.29 11.90
CA GLU A 89 0.51 7.92 11.45
C GLU A 89 1.73 7.46 12.26
N SER A 90 1.49 6.88 13.45
CA SER A 90 2.59 6.39 14.27
C SER A 90 3.04 5.04 13.70
N PRO A 91 4.35 4.80 13.51
CA PRO A 91 4.82 3.43 13.46
C PRO A 91 4.29 2.74 14.71
N GLY A 92 3.57 1.63 14.55
CA GLY A 92 2.93 0.92 15.66
C GLY A 92 3.88 0.80 16.86
N GLY A 93 3.34 0.93 18.08
CA GLY A 93 4.13 0.98 19.32
C GLY A 93 5.01 -0.26 19.57
N PRO A 94 5.58 -0.38 20.79
CA PRO A 94 7.01 -0.30 21.14
C PRO A 94 7.94 -1.35 20.50
N ARG A 95 7.60 -1.97 19.37
CA ARG A 95 8.52 -2.86 18.65
C ARG A 95 9.51 -2.00 17.89
N ARG A 96 10.76 -2.04 18.37
CA ARG A 96 11.96 -1.57 17.69
C ARG A 96 12.10 -2.36 16.38
N LEU A 97 11.40 -1.89 15.35
CA LEU A 97 11.66 -2.31 13.98
C LEU A 97 13.12 -1.93 13.65
N PRO A 98 13.89 -2.81 13.00
CA PRO A 98 15.28 -2.53 12.68
C PRO A 98 15.36 -1.20 11.94
N ARG A 99 16.38 -0.39 12.24
CA ARG A 99 16.61 0.96 11.70
C ARG A 99 16.75 1.04 10.16
N ARG A 100 16.51 -0.06 9.45
CA ARG A 100 16.63 -0.24 7.99
C ARG A 100 15.38 -0.88 7.39
N ASP A 101 14.21 -0.74 8.02
CA ASP A 101 12.97 -1.17 7.38
C ASP A 101 12.55 -0.17 6.28
N PRO A 102 12.47 -0.63 5.03
CA PRO A 102 12.19 0.23 3.89
C PRO A 102 10.78 0.85 3.86
N VAL A 103 9.89 0.34 4.72
CA VAL A 103 8.53 0.86 4.94
C VAL A 103 8.55 2.32 5.42
N HIS A 104 9.66 2.83 5.95
CA HIS A 104 9.76 4.18 6.49
C HIS A 104 10.26 5.26 5.52
N LEU A 105 10.65 4.90 4.29
CA LEU A 105 11.40 5.83 3.44
C LEU A 105 10.55 7.00 2.92
N ILE A 106 9.22 6.84 2.76
CA ILE A 106 8.42 7.82 1.99
C ILE A 106 7.75 8.89 2.87
N HIS A 107 7.65 8.71 4.19
CA HIS A 107 7.15 9.77 5.09
C HIS A 107 8.19 10.85 5.40
N ARG A 108 9.45 10.70 4.98
CA ARG A 108 10.55 11.61 5.32
C ARG A 108 10.82 12.72 4.31
N VAL A 109 10.03 12.82 3.23
CA VAL A 109 10.20 13.84 2.19
C VAL A 109 9.68 15.23 2.62
N GLY A 110 9.07 15.35 3.81
CA GLY A 110 8.56 16.63 4.34
C GLY A 110 9.35 17.26 5.50
N LEU A 111 10.57 16.81 5.80
CA LEU A 111 11.38 17.30 6.94
C LEU A 111 12.84 17.59 6.58
N LEU A 112 13.10 18.00 5.34
CA LEU A 112 14.36 18.64 4.97
C LEU A 112 14.09 20.13 4.71
N ASP A 113 13.93 20.84 5.83
CA ASP A 113 14.54 22.15 6.11
C ASP A 113 15.09 22.09 7.53
#